data_AF-A0A5C6FFI8-F1
#
_entry.id   AF-A0A5C6FFI8-F1
#
_cell.length_a   1.000
_cell.length_b   1.000
_cell.length_c   1.000
_cell.angle_alpha   90.00
_cell.angle_beta   90.00
_cell.angle_gamma   90.00
#
_symmetry.space_group_name_H-M   'P 1'
#
loop_
_entity.id
_entity.type
_entity.pdbx_description
1 polymer ?
#
loop_
_entity_poly.entity_id
_entity_poly.type
_entity_poly.pdbx_seq_one_letter_code
_entity_poly.pdbx_strand_id
1 'polypeptide(L)'
;MSLRQSLALLALGIGAMVLLAATPAPISTSLLFGWTDFAQSSASKVQPHAGGIAVALASFLVATTCCHYLVLWLAKECNSRRASDAKIRWSVRASFSVILLCTILFALGIAVTGIVHQLGWLATSPDPIFVGKNQLRGDSDLSTYRPNEIATTTQRNWMYHILPYSHYSQPELDETKAWNAEPNASTFRTVTYESICPSMGNPIWSPDGFGLSHNAGNPEVFESRSPIRFEDFDDLGNTIMVGEVDTALVPWGDPSGLRPLTLGIRDEWQQSASGEVGYGSLHANGMMMLMGDGSTRFVTNTTDPVLLESLSRRGKREAP
;
A
#
# COMPACT_ATOMS: atom_id res chain seq x y z
N MET A 1 9.07 29.33 -30.96
CA MET A 1 7.72 29.03 -30.43
C MET A 1 6.77 30.09 -30.96
N SER A 2 5.66 29.71 -31.59
CA SER A 2 4.73 30.70 -32.14
C SER A 2 3.91 31.36 -31.02
N LEU A 3 3.43 32.59 -31.22
CA LEU A 3 2.59 33.29 -30.25
C LEU A 3 1.39 32.44 -29.79
N ARG A 4 0.82 31.64 -30.69
CA ARG A 4 -0.28 30.70 -30.38
C ARG A 4 0.14 29.59 -29.41
N GLN A 5 1.34 29.04 -29.56
CA GLN A 5 1.88 28.03 -28.64
C GLN A 5 2.13 28.62 -27.25
N SER A 6 2.67 29.85 -27.19
CA SER A 6 2.86 30.55 -25.93
C SER A 6 1.53 30.84 -25.22
N LEU A 7 0.50 31.26 -25.96
CA LEU A 7 -0.83 31.51 -25.40
C LEU A 7 -1.51 30.20 -24.93
N ALA A 8 -1.36 29.10 -25.66
CA ALA A 8 -1.89 27.80 -25.25
C ALA A 8 -1.25 27.28 -23.97
N LEU A 9 0.08 27.37 -23.85
CA LEU A 9 0.80 26.99 -22.64
C LEU A 9 0.43 27.88 -21.44
N LEU A 10 0.27 29.19 -21.68
CA LEU A 10 -0.18 30.12 -20.65
C LEU A 10 -1.61 29.79 -20.17
N ALA A 11 -2.52 29.50 -21.09
CA ALA A 11 -3.89 29.11 -20.76
C ALA A 11 -3.95 27.80 -19.96
N LEU A 12 -3.15 26.79 -20.34
CA LEU A 12 -3.01 25.54 -19.59
C LEU A 12 -2.45 25.78 -18.18
N GLY A 13 -1.42 26.61 -18.06
CA GLY A 13 -0.83 26.99 -16.77
C GLY A 13 -1.84 27.69 -15.86
N ILE A 14 -2.61 28.66 -16.38
CA ILE A 14 -3.65 29.36 -15.63
C ILE A 14 -4.77 28.38 -15.24
N GLY A 15 -5.20 27.50 -16.14
CA GLY A 15 -6.23 26.50 -15.86
C GLY A 15 -5.80 25.54 -14.74
N ALA A 16 -4.56 25.06 -14.77
CA ALA A 16 -4.00 24.22 -13.71
C ALA A 16 -3.94 24.97 -12.36
N MET A 17 -3.54 26.24 -12.36
CA MET A 17 -3.51 27.08 -11.15
C MET A 17 -4.90 27.35 -10.58
N VAL A 18 -5.91 27.56 -11.43
CA VAL A 18 -7.31 27.75 -11.00
C VAL A 18 -7.86 26.45 -10.41
N LEU A 19 -7.59 25.30 -11.03
CA LEU A 19 -7.96 23.98 -10.49
C LEU A 19 -7.32 23.74 -9.12
N LEU A 20 -6.03 24.04 -8.97
CA LEU A 20 -5.31 23.96 -7.68
C LEU A 20 -5.95 24.87 -6.62
N ALA A 21 -6.28 26.12 -6.96
CA ALA A 21 -6.91 27.06 -6.04
C ALA A 21 -8.35 26.68 -5.64
N ALA A 22 -9.06 25.94 -6.50
CA ALA A 22 -10.41 25.46 -6.25
C ALA A 22 -10.45 24.20 -5.37
N THR A 23 -9.32 23.50 -5.19
CA THR A 23 -9.24 22.33 -4.30
C THR A 23 -9.04 22.74 -2.84
N PRO A 24 -9.60 21.99 -1.86
CA PRO A 24 -9.36 22.22 -0.44
C PRO A 24 -7.86 22.35 -0.12
N ALA A 25 -7.51 23.29 0.77
CA ALA A 25 -6.12 23.60 1.11
C ALA A 25 -5.24 22.38 1.43
N PRO A 26 -5.70 21.34 2.17
CA PRO A 26 -4.89 20.16 2.42
C PRO A 26 -4.54 19.35 1.16
N ILE A 27 -5.44 19.35 0.17
CA ILE A 27 -5.25 18.63 -1.09
C ILE A 27 -4.28 19.41 -1.99
N SER A 28 -4.47 20.72 -2.12
CA SER A 28 -3.57 21.56 -2.92
C SER A 28 -2.15 21.61 -2.35
N THR A 29 -1.98 21.68 -1.02
CA THR A 29 -0.65 21.59 -0.40
C THR A 29 0.00 20.23 -0.64
N SER A 30 -0.75 19.13 -0.49
CA SER A 30 -0.24 17.78 -0.76
C SER A 30 0.12 17.57 -2.24
N LEU A 31 -0.62 18.15 -3.17
CA LEU A 31 -0.30 18.09 -4.61
C LEU A 31 0.95 18.91 -4.96
N LEU A 32 1.09 20.11 -4.38
CA LEU A 32 2.22 21.01 -4.68
C LEU A 32 3.52 20.59 -3.98
N PHE A 33 3.43 20.07 -2.76
CA PHE A 33 4.58 19.82 -1.90
C PHE A 33 4.68 18.39 -1.37
N GLY A 34 3.61 17.58 -1.40
CA GLY A 34 3.66 16.22 -0.84
C GLY A 34 4.68 15.30 -1.52
N TRP A 35 5.10 15.61 -2.75
CA TRP A 35 6.18 14.90 -3.43
C TRP A 35 7.56 15.14 -2.80
N THR A 36 7.78 16.22 -2.04
CA THR A 36 9.07 16.46 -1.37
C THR A 36 9.29 15.47 -0.22
N ASP A 37 8.25 15.21 0.57
CA ASP A 37 8.30 14.22 1.66
C ASP A 37 8.46 12.82 1.10
N PHE A 38 7.77 12.52 0.00
CA PHE A 38 7.97 11.28 -0.75
C PHE A 38 9.41 11.16 -1.29
N ALA A 39 9.96 12.22 -1.88
CA ALA A 39 11.32 12.22 -2.40
C ALA A 39 12.36 12.03 -1.28
N GLN A 40 12.16 12.69 -0.13
CA GLN A 40 13.03 12.57 1.04
C GLN A 40 12.98 11.16 1.64
N SER A 41 11.78 10.60 1.83
CA SER A 41 11.60 9.24 2.36
C SER A 41 12.04 8.16 1.38
N SER A 42 11.95 8.41 0.07
CA SER A 42 12.51 7.51 -0.95
C SER A 42 14.02 7.59 -0.97
N ALA A 43 14.60 8.80 -0.91
CA ALA A 43 16.04 9.01 -0.94
C ALA A 43 16.77 8.31 0.22
N SER A 44 16.17 8.27 1.42
CA SER A 44 16.75 7.56 2.57
C SER A 44 16.72 6.03 2.41
N LYS A 45 15.83 5.50 1.57
CA LYS A 45 15.72 4.06 1.26
C LYS A 45 16.61 3.64 0.08
N VAL A 46 17.14 4.59 -0.70
CA VAL A 46 18.04 4.28 -1.81
C VAL A 46 19.35 3.74 -1.26
N GLN A 47 19.59 2.44 -1.46
CA GLN A 47 20.88 1.82 -1.15
C GLN A 47 21.81 1.98 -2.37
N PRO A 48 22.88 2.78 -2.27
CA PRO A 48 23.79 2.97 -3.38
C PRO A 48 24.52 1.68 -3.72
N HIS A 49 24.24 1.13 -4.91
CA HIS A 49 24.96 -0.03 -5.41
C HIS A 49 26.22 0.42 -6.16
N ALA A 50 27.40 0.21 -5.55
CA ALA A 50 28.68 0.69 -6.09
C ALA A 50 28.93 0.24 -7.54
N GLY A 51 28.59 -1.02 -7.88
CA GLY A 51 28.73 -1.53 -9.24
C GLY A 51 27.83 -0.81 -10.24
N GLY A 52 26.61 -0.43 -9.83
CA GLY A 52 25.68 0.31 -10.69
C GLY A 52 26.19 1.72 -10.96
N ILE A 53 26.73 2.38 -9.93
CA ILE A 53 27.32 3.72 -10.04
C ILE A 53 28.53 3.69 -10.98
N ALA A 54 29.42 2.70 -10.84
CA ALA A 54 30.58 2.56 -11.71
C ALA A 54 30.19 2.39 -13.18
N VAL A 55 29.21 1.54 -13.48
CA VAL A 55 28.69 1.33 -14.84
C VAL A 55 28.05 2.60 -15.39
N ALA A 56 27.28 3.33 -14.59
CA ALA A 56 26.66 4.59 -15.01
C ALA A 56 27.72 5.65 -15.37
N LEU A 57 28.74 5.82 -14.54
CA LEU A 57 29.85 6.77 -14.78
C LEU A 57 30.66 6.38 -16.03
N ALA A 58 30.98 5.09 -16.18
CA ALA A 58 31.70 4.59 -17.35
C ALA A 58 30.89 4.83 -18.64
N SER A 59 29.60 4.51 -18.62
CA SER A 59 28.69 4.71 -19.76
C SER A 59 28.56 6.19 -20.12
N PHE A 60 28.44 7.06 -19.12
CA PHE A 60 28.37 8.52 -19.33
C PHE A 60 29.66 9.07 -19.96
N LEU A 61 30.83 8.60 -19.50
CA LEU A 61 32.13 8.98 -20.05
C LEU A 61 32.27 8.52 -21.52
N VAL A 62 31.90 7.27 -21.82
CA VAL A 62 31.91 6.73 -23.19
C VAL A 62 30.97 7.54 -24.09
N ALA A 63 29.73 7.77 -23.66
CA ALA A 63 28.75 8.56 -24.41
C ALA A 63 29.25 9.99 -24.68
N THR A 64 29.82 10.65 -23.68
CA THR A 64 30.39 12.01 -23.82
C THR A 64 31.55 12.02 -24.81
N THR A 65 32.43 11.02 -24.73
CA THR A 65 33.59 10.89 -25.62
C THR A 65 33.15 10.65 -27.06
N CYS A 66 32.24 9.70 -27.29
CA CYS A 66 31.68 9.41 -28.62
C CYS A 66 30.95 10.63 -29.21
N CYS A 67 30.10 11.30 -28.42
CA CYS A 67 29.42 12.53 -28.83
C CYS A 67 30.43 13.62 -29.20
N HIS A 68 31.46 13.81 -28.40
CA HIS A 68 32.49 14.81 -28.65
C HIS A 68 33.20 14.59 -29.98
N TYR A 69 33.66 13.36 -30.24
CA TYR A 69 34.34 13.04 -31.49
C TYR A 69 33.41 13.13 -32.70
N LEU A 70 32.16 12.67 -32.57
CA LEU A 70 31.17 12.76 -33.63
C LEU A 70 30.87 14.22 -34.01
N VAL A 71 30.62 15.09 -33.02
CA VAL A 71 30.29 16.49 -33.28
C VAL A 71 31.53 17.28 -33.72
N LEU A 72 32.72 16.95 -33.22
CA LEU A 72 33.96 17.51 -33.74
C LEU A 72 34.18 17.16 -35.22
N TRP A 73 33.93 15.91 -35.60
CA TRP A 73 34.00 15.48 -36.99
C TRP A 73 33.00 16.26 -37.86
N LEU A 74 31.75 16.38 -37.42
CA LEU A 74 30.72 17.18 -38.10
C LEU A 74 31.12 18.67 -38.20
N ALA A 75 31.66 19.26 -37.13
CA ALA A 75 32.08 20.66 -37.13
C ALA A 75 33.23 20.90 -38.11
N LYS A 76 34.18 19.96 -38.22
CA LYS A 76 35.27 20.02 -39.21
C LYS A 76 34.73 19.97 -40.63
N GLU A 77 33.81 19.05 -40.91
CA GLU A 77 33.20 18.90 -42.24
C GLU A 77 32.33 20.11 -42.62
N CYS A 78 31.58 20.67 -41.66
CA CYS A 78 30.82 21.89 -41.90
C CYS A 78 31.74 23.10 -42.15
N ASN A 79 32.87 23.19 -41.44
CA ASN A 79 33.83 24.27 -41.62
C ASN A 79 34.59 24.17 -42.95
N SER A 80 34.87 22.97 -43.47
CA SER A 80 35.56 22.79 -44.76
C SER A 80 34.69 23.25 -45.94
N ARG A 81 33.37 23.11 -45.83
CA ARG A 81 32.40 23.51 -46.85
C ARG A 81 31.93 24.96 -46.73
N ARG A 82 32.26 25.65 -45.63
CA ARG A 82 31.81 27.02 -45.37
C ARG A 82 32.75 28.02 -46.04
N ALA A 83 32.20 28.95 -46.81
CA ALA A 83 32.95 30.11 -47.34
C ALA A 83 33.18 31.23 -46.29
N SER A 84 32.59 31.10 -45.10
CA SER A 84 32.66 32.12 -44.04
C SER A 84 33.88 31.91 -43.13
N ASP A 85 34.56 33.00 -42.75
CA ASP A 85 35.69 33.00 -41.82
C ASP A 85 35.32 32.58 -40.39
N ALA A 86 34.03 32.62 -40.03
CA ALA A 86 33.54 32.24 -38.71
C ALA A 86 33.48 30.71 -38.57
N LYS A 87 34.59 30.12 -38.09
CA LYS A 87 34.71 28.68 -37.81
C LYS A 87 33.91 28.27 -36.57
N ILE A 88 33.13 27.21 -36.69
CA ILE A 88 32.45 26.54 -35.58
C ILE A 88 33.52 25.91 -34.68
N ARG A 89 33.55 26.30 -33.40
CA ARG A 89 34.42 25.70 -32.38
C ARG A 89 33.57 24.89 -31.41
N TRP A 90 33.78 23.58 -31.40
CA TRP A 90 33.09 22.68 -30.47
C TRP A 90 34.00 22.35 -29.29
N SER A 91 33.47 22.46 -28.08
CA SER A 91 34.22 22.19 -26.85
C SER A 91 33.76 20.90 -26.17
N VAL A 92 34.63 20.30 -25.35
CA VAL A 92 34.28 19.13 -24.51
C VAL A 92 33.12 19.48 -23.57
N ARG A 93 33.11 20.70 -23.01
CA ARG A 93 32.02 21.20 -22.14
C ARG A 93 30.67 21.14 -22.85
N ALA A 94 30.60 21.55 -24.11
CA ALA A 94 29.36 21.46 -24.89
C ALA A 94 28.89 20.00 -25.07
N SER A 95 29.82 19.05 -25.25
CA SER A 95 29.48 17.62 -25.38
C SER A 95 28.93 17.06 -24.07
N PHE A 96 29.58 17.39 -22.95
CA PHE A 96 29.10 17.04 -21.62
C PHE A 96 27.70 17.62 -21.35
N SER A 97 27.47 18.91 -21.65
CA SER A 97 26.16 19.55 -21.48
C SER A 97 25.07 18.89 -22.32
N VAL A 98 25.37 18.50 -23.56
CA VAL A 98 24.41 17.79 -24.42
C VAL A 98 24.06 16.42 -23.83
N ILE A 99 25.05 15.62 -23.43
CA ILE A 99 24.78 14.30 -22.84
C ILE A 99 24.04 14.42 -21.51
N LEU A 100 24.43 15.36 -20.64
CA LEU A 100 23.72 15.63 -19.39
C LEU A 100 22.25 16.01 -19.65
N LEU A 101 22.01 16.91 -20.60
CA LEU A 101 20.65 17.30 -21.00
C LEU A 101 19.85 16.10 -21.52
N CYS A 102 20.45 15.27 -22.38
CA CYS A 102 19.82 14.04 -22.87
C CYS A 102 19.45 13.08 -21.73
N THR A 103 20.33 12.88 -20.74
CA THR A 103 20.05 12.05 -19.56
C THR A 103 18.91 12.60 -18.73
N ILE A 104 18.87 13.91 -18.49
CA ILE A 104 17.78 14.57 -17.76
C ILE A 104 16.45 14.42 -18.52
N LEU A 105 16.46 14.66 -19.83
CA LEU A 105 15.26 14.49 -20.66
C LEU A 105 14.77 13.03 -20.70
N PHE A 106 15.69 12.06 -20.70
CA PHE A 106 15.36 10.65 -20.63
C PHE A 106 14.70 10.29 -19.29
N ALA A 107 15.28 10.73 -18.18
CA ALA A 107 14.71 10.54 -16.84
C ALA A 107 13.32 11.19 -16.72
N LEU A 108 13.16 12.40 -17.25
CA LEU A 108 11.87 13.08 -17.32
C LEU A 108 10.85 12.28 -18.14
N GLY A 109 11.26 11.70 -19.27
CA GLY A 109 10.41 10.83 -20.09
C GLY A 109 9.90 9.59 -19.36
N ILE A 110 10.76 8.92 -18.58
CA ILE A 110 10.36 7.79 -17.74
C ILE A 110 9.35 8.23 -16.68
N ALA A 111 9.62 9.35 -16.00
CA ALA A 111 8.72 9.89 -14.97
C ALA A 111 7.33 10.22 -15.55
N VAL A 112 7.27 10.91 -16.70
CA VAL A 112 6.01 11.24 -17.38
C VAL A 112 5.27 9.97 -17.80
N THR A 113 5.98 8.96 -18.31
CA THR A 113 5.37 7.66 -18.67
C THR A 113 4.74 6.99 -17.45
N GLY A 114 5.43 7.01 -16.30
CA GLY A 114 4.90 6.52 -15.03
C GLY A 114 3.63 7.25 -14.60
N ILE A 115 3.61 8.59 -14.69
CA ILE A 115 2.42 9.40 -14.37
C ILE A 115 1.25 9.05 -15.28
N VAL A 116 1.47 9.00 -16.60
CA VAL A 116 0.42 8.67 -17.58
C VAL A 116 -0.12 7.26 -17.36
N HIS A 117 0.75 6.31 -17.04
CA HIS A 117 0.33 4.94 -16.72
C HIS A 117 -0.55 4.90 -15.47
N GLN A 118 -0.14 5.57 -14.38
CA GLN A 118 -0.93 5.63 -13.14
C GLN A 118 -2.28 6.33 -13.35
N LEU A 119 -2.30 7.45 -14.10
CA LEU A 119 -3.54 8.14 -14.46
C LEU A 119 -4.42 7.30 -15.37
N GLY A 120 -3.84 6.57 -16.31
CA GLY A 120 -4.54 5.65 -17.19
C GLY A 120 -5.23 4.55 -16.38
N TRP A 121 -4.49 3.88 -15.49
CA TRP A 121 -5.05 2.87 -14.59
C TRP A 121 -6.19 3.42 -13.74
N LEU A 122 -5.99 4.59 -13.13
CA LEU A 122 -7.02 5.24 -12.31
C LEU A 122 -8.28 5.60 -13.13
N ALA A 123 -8.12 6.06 -14.36
CA ALA A 123 -9.22 6.45 -15.24
C ALA A 123 -9.98 5.25 -15.82
N THR A 124 -9.32 4.11 -16.00
CA THR A 124 -9.92 2.88 -16.54
C THR A 124 -10.27 1.85 -15.47
N SER A 125 -9.98 2.13 -14.20
CA SER A 125 -10.30 1.21 -13.12
C SER A 125 -11.82 0.98 -13.08
N PRO A 126 -12.30 -0.27 -13.12
CA PRO A 126 -13.72 -0.57 -12.93
C PRO A 126 -14.17 -0.24 -11.50
N ASP A 127 -13.22 -0.12 -10.57
CA ASP A 127 -13.47 0.20 -9.18
C ASP A 127 -13.67 1.71 -9.00
N PRO A 128 -14.71 2.15 -8.27
CA PRO A 128 -14.93 3.56 -8.03
C PRO A 128 -13.74 4.17 -7.29
N ILE A 129 -13.15 5.22 -7.88
CA ILE A 129 -11.99 5.98 -7.35
C ILE A 129 -12.23 6.45 -5.91
N PHE A 130 -13.50 6.63 -5.55
CA PHE A 130 -13.95 6.82 -4.18
C PHE A 130 -15.06 5.81 -3.89
N VAL A 131 -14.83 4.87 -2.97
CA VAL A 131 -15.91 4.07 -2.38
C VAL A 131 -16.69 4.99 -1.44
N GLY A 132 -17.54 5.82 -2.03
CA GLY A 132 -18.42 6.75 -1.35
C GLY A 132 -19.65 6.06 -0.76
N LYS A 133 -19.50 4.87 -0.15
CA LYS A 133 -20.52 4.46 0.80
C LYS A 133 -20.25 5.26 2.06
N ASN A 134 -20.94 6.38 2.23
CA ASN A 134 -21.04 6.99 3.55
C ASN A 134 -21.55 5.90 4.49
N GLN A 135 -20.76 5.53 5.49
CA GLN A 135 -21.19 4.56 6.47
C GLN A 135 -22.48 5.05 7.10
N LEU A 136 -23.58 4.33 6.86
CA LEU A 136 -24.85 4.65 7.46
C LEU A 136 -24.76 4.25 8.93
N ARG A 137 -25.48 4.96 9.80
CA ARG A 137 -25.49 4.65 11.24
C ARG A 137 -25.89 3.20 11.51
N GLY A 138 -26.78 2.62 10.70
CA GLY A 138 -27.18 1.21 10.78
C GLY A 138 -26.11 0.20 10.38
N ASP A 139 -25.11 0.59 9.57
CA ASP A 139 -24.01 -0.31 9.21
C ASP A 139 -23.18 -0.68 10.45
N SER A 140 -23.18 0.20 11.47
CA SER A 140 -22.45 -0.04 12.72
C SER A 140 -23.04 -1.16 13.59
N ASP A 141 -24.27 -1.63 13.28
CA ASP A 141 -24.90 -2.77 13.96
C ASP A 141 -24.20 -4.10 13.61
N LEU A 142 -23.37 -4.12 12.56
CA LEU A 142 -22.50 -5.27 12.22
C LEU A 142 -21.24 -5.34 13.08
N SER A 143 -20.97 -4.33 13.91
CA SER A 143 -19.85 -4.33 14.84
C SER A 143 -20.27 -4.85 16.21
N THR A 144 -19.49 -5.77 16.79
CA THR A 144 -19.65 -6.18 18.20
C THR A 144 -18.94 -5.23 19.15
N TYR A 145 -18.26 -4.20 18.63
CA TYR A 145 -17.58 -3.21 19.44
C TYR A 145 -18.59 -2.45 20.30
N ARG A 146 -18.28 -2.34 21.59
CA ARG A 146 -19.12 -1.66 22.58
C ARG A 146 -18.71 -0.19 22.65
N PRO A 147 -19.57 0.74 22.21
CA PRO A 147 -19.25 2.17 22.23
C PRO A 147 -18.97 2.67 23.65
N ASN A 148 -17.95 3.52 23.80
CA ASN A 148 -17.51 4.16 25.04
C ASN A 148 -16.93 3.21 26.11
N GLU A 149 -16.62 1.95 25.79
CA GLU A 149 -15.95 1.03 26.71
C GLU A 149 -14.43 1.04 26.45
N ILE A 150 -13.64 1.53 27.41
CA ILE A 150 -12.18 1.44 27.34
C ILE A 150 -11.77 0.01 27.67
N ALA A 151 -10.98 -0.62 26.80
CA ALA A 151 -10.48 -1.96 27.03
C ALA A 151 -9.63 -2.00 28.30
N THR A 152 -9.76 -3.07 29.08
CA THR A 152 -9.00 -3.26 30.32
C THR A 152 -7.62 -3.87 30.09
N THR A 153 -7.41 -4.45 28.90
CA THR A 153 -6.16 -5.10 28.51
C THR A 153 -5.23 -4.16 27.76
N THR A 154 -3.92 -4.30 28.00
CA THR A 154 -2.86 -3.66 27.22
C THR A 154 -2.44 -4.49 26.01
N GLN A 155 -3.03 -5.68 25.81
CA GLN A 155 -2.80 -6.46 24.60
C GLN A 155 -3.28 -5.72 23.36
N ARG A 156 -2.72 -6.10 22.22
CA ARG A 156 -3.05 -5.59 20.90
C ARG A 156 -3.45 -6.74 20.01
N ASN A 157 -4.29 -6.44 19.03
CA ASN A 157 -4.59 -7.36 17.95
C ASN A 157 -3.31 -7.72 17.17
N TRP A 158 -3.28 -8.93 16.60
CA TRP A 158 -2.21 -9.40 15.71
C TRP A 158 -1.91 -8.43 14.56
N MET A 159 -2.92 -7.71 14.05
CA MET A 159 -2.77 -6.73 12.98
C MET A 159 -1.77 -5.62 13.31
N TYR A 160 -1.77 -5.13 14.56
CA TYR A 160 -0.80 -4.11 14.98
C TYR A 160 0.64 -4.60 14.86
N HIS A 161 0.89 -5.87 15.18
CA HIS A 161 2.21 -6.47 15.16
C HIS A 161 2.75 -6.73 13.75
N ILE A 162 1.87 -6.85 12.75
CA ILE A 162 2.31 -7.02 11.36
C ILE A 162 2.53 -5.69 10.63
N LEU A 163 2.12 -4.55 11.20
CA LEU A 163 2.25 -3.24 10.54
C LEU A 163 3.68 -2.94 10.05
N PRO A 164 4.76 -3.20 10.81
CA PRO A 164 6.14 -2.98 10.31
C PRO A 164 6.49 -3.71 9.01
N TYR A 165 5.80 -4.81 8.72
CA TYR A 165 6.00 -5.64 7.55
C TYR A 165 5.02 -5.30 6.42
N SER A 166 4.09 -4.37 6.66
CA SER A 166 3.15 -3.82 5.69
C SER A 166 3.66 -2.48 5.13
N HIS A 167 2.82 -1.78 4.36
CA HIS A 167 3.16 -0.46 3.82
C HIS A 167 3.10 0.66 4.87
N TYR A 168 2.72 0.35 6.12
CA TYR A 168 2.56 1.31 7.21
C TYR A 168 3.76 1.36 8.16
N SER A 169 4.06 2.55 8.68
CA SER A 169 4.93 2.70 9.84
C SER A 169 4.18 2.27 11.10
N GLN A 170 4.81 1.48 11.96
CA GLN A 170 4.26 1.19 13.29
C GLN A 170 4.28 2.47 14.14
N PRO A 171 3.12 2.95 14.61
CA PRO A 171 3.06 4.15 15.43
C PRO A 171 3.58 3.87 16.84
N GLU A 172 4.22 4.88 17.43
CA GLU A 172 4.59 4.89 18.84
C GLU A 172 3.31 4.92 19.69
N LEU A 173 3.17 3.95 20.59
CA LEU A 173 2.03 3.83 21.50
C LEU A 173 2.51 3.88 22.95
N ASP A 174 1.65 4.36 23.84
CA ASP A 174 1.80 4.14 25.27
C ASP A 174 1.43 2.67 25.59
N GLU A 175 2.46 1.85 25.78
CA GLU A 175 2.33 0.42 26.08
C GLU A 175 1.66 0.15 27.44
N THR A 176 1.61 1.16 28.33
CA THR A 176 0.95 1.04 29.65
C THR A 176 -0.57 1.24 29.58
N LYS A 177 -1.08 1.64 28.41
CA LYS A 177 -2.51 1.94 28.21
C LYS A 177 -3.14 0.93 27.26
N ALA A 178 -4.47 0.86 27.32
CA ALA A 178 -5.24 0.10 26.36
C ALA A 178 -5.15 0.70 24.95
N TRP A 179 -5.52 -0.07 23.93
CA TRP A 179 -5.44 0.35 22.53
C TRP A 179 -6.39 1.51 22.24
N ASN A 180 -7.57 1.54 22.87
CA ASN A 180 -8.58 2.59 22.71
C ASN A 180 -8.53 3.68 23.79
N ALA A 181 -7.53 3.68 24.67
CA ALA A 181 -7.31 4.77 25.62
C ALA A 181 -6.80 6.02 24.90
N GLU A 182 -7.07 7.21 25.45
CA GLU A 182 -6.83 8.51 24.81
C GLU A 182 -5.44 8.66 24.14
N PRO A 183 -4.30 8.28 24.78
CA PRO A 183 -2.98 8.41 24.16
C PRO A 183 -2.79 7.56 22.90
N ASN A 184 -3.54 6.45 22.78
CA ASN A 184 -3.43 5.48 21.70
C ASN A 184 -4.60 5.58 20.70
N ALA A 185 -5.72 6.18 21.10
CA ALA A 185 -6.97 6.08 20.37
C ALA A 185 -6.90 6.69 18.97
N SER A 186 -6.16 7.79 18.79
CA SER A 186 -6.00 8.47 17.49
C SER A 186 -5.41 7.53 16.43
N THR A 187 -4.43 6.70 16.81
CA THR A 187 -3.85 5.68 15.94
C THR A 187 -4.91 4.72 15.43
N PHE A 188 -5.71 4.14 16.32
CA PHE A 188 -6.68 3.10 15.95
C PHE A 188 -7.98 3.66 15.35
N ARG A 189 -8.11 4.99 15.24
CA ARG A 189 -9.16 5.67 14.45
C ARG A 189 -8.83 5.77 12.97
N THR A 190 -7.61 5.40 12.59
CA THR A 190 -7.24 5.23 11.19
C THR A 190 -7.76 3.90 10.65
N VAL A 191 -8.06 3.86 9.35
CA VAL A 191 -8.39 2.63 8.63
C VAL A 191 -7.11 2.10 7.99
N THR A 192 -6.82 0.81 8.17
CA THR A 192 -5.76 0.12 7.45
C THR A 192 -6.41 -0.61 6.28
N TYR A 193 -5.97 -0.35 5.05
CA TYR A 193 -6.65 -0.92 3.87
C TYR A 193 -6.51 -2.45 3.82
N GLU A 194 -5.44 -2.98 4.40
CA GLU A 194 -5.15 -4.39 4.61
C GLU A 194 -6.14 -5.06 5.58
N SER A 195 -6.85 -4.29 6.41
CA SER A 195 -7.93 -4.83 7.25
C SER A 195 -9.29 -4.83 6.58
N ILE A 196 -9.43 -4.27 5.37
CA ILE A 196 -10.73 -4.11 4.71
C ILE A 196 -10.84 -5.05 3.52
N CYS A 197 -11.86 -5.91 3.53
CA CYS A 197 -12.28 -6.65 2.35
C CYS A 197 -12.91 -5.67 1.33
N PRO A 198 -12.33 -5.49 0.13
CA PRO A 198 -12.84 -4.53 -0.87
C PRO A 198 -14.28 -4.84 -1.32
N SER A 199 -14.63 -6.12 -1.36
CA SER A 199 -15.96 -6.61 -1.74
C SER A 199 -17.05 -6.22 -0.74
N MET A 200 -16.68 -6.01 0.52
CA MET A 200 -17.61 -5.68 1.60
C MET A 200 -18.01 -4.21 1.61
N GLY A 201 -17.02 -3.32 1.46
CA GLY A 201 -17.23 -1.89 1.61
C GLY A 201 -17.41 -1.51 3.08
N ASN A 202 -18.64 -1.24 3.52
CA ASN A 202 -18.93 -0.77 4.88
C ASN A 202 -19.44 -1.89 5.81
N PRO A 203 -19.34 -1.70 7.15
CA PRO A 203 -18.75 -0.55 7.85
C PRO A 203 -17.22 -0.62 7.96
N ILE A 204 -16.52 0.50 7.78
CA ILE A 204 -15.07 0.58 7.99
C ILE A 204 -14.68 1.33 9.28
N TRP A 205 -15.67 1.90 9.99
CA TRP A 205 -15.52 2.52 11.29
C TRP A 205 -16.50 1.95 12.32
N SER A 206 -16.11 1.89 13.58
CA SER A 206 -17.03 1.62 14.69
C SER A 206 -17.91 2.85 14.99
N PRO A 207 -18.97 2.75 15.81
CA PRO A 207 -19.75 3.91 16.25
C PRO A 207 -18.91 5.02 16.89
N ASP A 208 -17.82 4.65 17.56
CA ASP A 208 -16.91 5.60 18.19
C ASP A 208 -15.86 6.14 17.20
N GLY A 209 -15.82 5.66 15.95
CA GLY A 209 -14.88 6.10 14.92
C GLY A 209 -13.56 5.33 14.86
N PHE A 210 -13.46 4.15 15.49
CA PHE A 210 -12.28 3.29 15.36
C PHE A 210 -12.31 2.51 14.04
N GLY A 211 -11.17 2.36 13.36
CA GLY A 211 -11.11 1.61 12.11
C GLY A 211 -11.39 0.13 12.34
N LEU A 212 -12.39 -0.42 11.63
CA LEU A 212 -12.79 -1.82 11.73
C LEU A 212 -11.90 -2.75 10.90
N SER A 213 -11.92 -4.03 11.24
CA SER A 213 -11.33 -5.11 10.46
C SER A 213 -12.40 -6.04 9.92
N HIS A 214 -12.34 -6.32 8.63
CA HIS A 214 -13.05 -7.39 7.91
C HIS A 214 -12.26 -8.70 7.90
N ASN A 215 -11.19 -8.78 8.70
CA ASN A 215 -10.35 -9.96 8.85
C ASN A 215 -10.24 -10.32 10.34
N ALA A 216 -10.31 -11.62 10.66
CA ALA A 216 -10.05 -12.14 11.99
C ALA A 216 -8.87 -13.12 12.00
N GLY A 217 -8.09 -13.08 13.07
CA GLY A 217 -6.97 -13.99 13.25
C GLY A 217 -7.42 -15.33 13.82
N ASN A 218 -6.67 -16.39 13.53
CA ASN A 218 -6.86 -17.69 14.14
C ASN A 218 -6.25 -17.68 15.57
N PRO A 219 -7.03 -17.97 16.63
CA PRO A 219 -6.54 -17.95 18.00
C PRO A 219 -5.44 -19.00 18.27
N GLU A 220 -5.50 -20.16 17.61
CA GLU A 220 -4.48 -21.21 17.72
C GLU A 220 -3.09 -20.75 17.21
N VAL A 221 -3.08 -19.68 16.41
CA VAL A 221 -1.86 -19.02 15.95
C VAL A 221 -1.58 -17.81 16.85
N PHE A 222 -2.50 -16.86 16.92
CA PHE A 222 -2.22 -15.51 17.43
C PHE A 222 -2.49 -15.28 18.92
N GLU A 223 -3.17 -16.18 19.63
CA GLU A 223 -3.43 -16.02 21.08
C GLU A 223 -2.19 -16.34 21.94
N SER A 224 -1.10 -16.80 21.30
CA SER A 224 0.18 -17.09 21.96
C SER A 224 0.77 -15.84 22.62
N ARG A 225 0.99 -15.90 23.93
CA ARG A 225 1.75 -14.87 24.70
C ARG A 225 3.26 -14.86 24.38
N SER A 226 3.73 -15.79 23.57
CA SER A 226 5.13 -15.91 23.18
C SER A 226 5.32 -15.63 21.69
N PRO A 227 6.45 -15.01 21.28
CA PRO A 227 6.80 -14.84 19.88
C PRO A 227 6.72 -16.19 19.15
N ILE A 228 6.04 -16.19 18.01
CA ILE A 228 5.86 -17.37 17.17
C ILE A 228 6.97 -17.39 16.13
N ARG A 229 7.55 -18.55 15.87
CA ARG A 229 8.55 -18.76 14.83
C ARG A 229 8.02 -19.69 13.76
N PHE A 230 8.62 -19.65 12.57
CA PHE A 230 8.23 -20.54 11.48
C PHE A 230 8.46 -22.02 11.82
N GLU A 231 9.43 -22.33 12.67
CA GLU A 231 9.69 -23.69 13.14
C GLU A 231 8.64 -24.23 14.11
N ASP A 232 7.77 -23.36 14.64
CA ASP A 232 6.65 -23.79 15.50
C ASP A 232 5.52 -24.41 14.67
N PHE A 233 5.55 -24.27 13.34
CA PHE A 233 4.54 -24.78 12.42
C PHE A 233 4.94 -26.12 11.82
N ASP A 234 3.97 -27.04 11.76
CA ASP A 234 4.15 -28.30 11.04
C ASP A 234 4.24 -28.09 9.53
N ASP A 235 3.31 -27.28 9.01
CA ASP A 235 3.16 -27.00 7.59
C ASP A 235 2.49 -25.63 7.41
N LEU A 236 3.30 -24.61 7.16
CA LEU A 236 2.83 -23.25 6.87
C LEU A 236 1.84 -23.21 5.70
N GLY A 237 2.02 -24.07 4.69
CA GLY A 237 1.15 -24.13 3.52
C GLY A 237 -0.23 -24.73 3.80
N ASN A 238 -0.42 -25.35 4.97
CA ASN A 238 -1.67 -25.95 5.42
C ASN A 238 -2.11 -25.45 6.81
N THR A 239 -1.60 -24.30 7.26
CA THR A 239 -2.11 -23.61 8.44
C THR A 239 -2.84 -22.33 8.02
N ILE A 240 -4.12 -22.21 8.34
CA ILE A 240 -4.88 -20.97 8.16
C ILE A 240 -4.52 -20.02 9.31
N MET A 241 -4.07 -18.82 8.97
CA MET A 241 -3.74 -17.78 9.94
C MET A 241 -4.86 -16.75 10.06
N VAL A 242 -5.41 -16.28 8.95
CA VAL A 242 -6.40 -15.19 8.92
C VAL A 242 -7.52 -15.57 7.97
N GLY A 243 -8.73 -15.17 8.30
CA GLY A 243 -9.90 -15.33 7.44
C GLY A 243 -10.76 -14.09 7.42
N GLU A 244 -11.55 -13.95 6.36
CA GLU A 244 -12.53 -12.89 6.21
C GLU A 244 -13.66 -13.00 7.24
N VAL A 245 -14.17 -11.85 7.67
CA VAL A 245 -15.34 -11.72 8.54
C VAL A 245 -16.25 -10.61 8.03
N ASP A 246 -17.55 -10.87 8.01
CA ASP A 246 -18.59 -9.99 7.47
C ASP A 246 -19.59 -9.47 8.51
N THR A 247 -19.39 -9.87 9.75
CA THR A 247 -20.21 -9.49 10.90
C THR A 247 -19.37 -9.56 12.16
N ALA A 248 -19.87 -9.06 13.29
CA ALA A 248 -19.13 -8.93 14.55
C ALA A 248 -17.76 -8.27 14.35
N LEU A 249 -17.73 -7.25 13.49
CA LEU A 249 -16.52 -6.55 13.13
C LEU A 249 -15.98 -5.84 14.36
N VAL A 250 -14.67 -5.97 14.60
CA VAL A 250 -13.99 -5.29 15.70
C VAL A 250 -12.94 -4.34 15.15
N PRO A 251 -12.58 -3.30 15.90
CA PRO A 251 -11.46 -2.44 15.54
C PRO A 251 -10.18 -3.24 15.35
N TRP A 252 -9.35 -2.86 14.38
CA TRP A 252 -8.10 -3.58 14.09
C TRP A 252 -7.08 -3.51 15.25
N GLY A 253 -7.31 -2.66 16.25
CA GLY A 253 -6.53 -2.63 17.51
C GLY A 253 -7.02 -3.56 18.61
N ASP A 254 -8.25 -4.07 18.49
CA ASP A 254 -8.92 -4.83 19.54
C ASP A 254 -8.43 -6.29 19.58
N PRO A 255 -7.84 -6.77 20.68
CA PRO A 255 -7.33 -8.13 20.77
C PRO A 255 -8.42 -9.21 20.67
N SER A 256 -9.71 -8.86 20.76
CA SER A 256 -10.82 -9.78 20.55
C SER A 256 -11.06 -10.15 19.07
N GLY A 257 -10.28 -9.60 18.13
CA GLY A 257 -10.37 -9.90 16.69
C GLY A 257 -9.83 -11.28 16.28
N LEU A 258 -10.01 -12.29 17.12
CA LEU A 258 -9.65 -13.68 16.88
C LEU A 258 -10.92 -14.53 16.79
N ARG A 259 -10.95 -15.51 15.88
CA ARG A 259 -12.09 -16.43 15.72
C ARG A 259 -11.64 -17.86 15.55
N PRO A 260 -12.17 -18.81 16.33
CA PRO A 260 -11.80 -20.21 16.17
C PRO A 260 -12.41 -20.77 14.88
N LEU A 261 -11.61 -21.47 14.08
CA LEU A 261 -12.06 -22.13 12.84
C LEU A 261 -13.07 -23.25 13.10
N THR A 262 -13.15 -23.78 14.33
CA THR A 262 -14.12 -24.80 14.73
C THR A 262 -15.58 -24.34 14.64
N LEU A 263 -15.82 -23.02 14.58
CA LEU A 263 -17.14 -22.45 14.32
C LEU A 263 -17.58 -22.55 12.85
N GLY A 264 -16.65 -22.93 11.97
CA GLY A 264 -16.85 -23.12 10.54
C GLY A 264 -16.86 -21.82 9.72
N ILE A 265 -17.15 -22.01 8.44
CA ILE A 265 -17.41 -20.94 7.46
C ILE A 265 -18.91 -20.87 7.24
N ARG A 266 -19.51 -19.69 7.39
CA ARG A 266 -20.96 -19.52 7.24
C ARG A 266 -21.27 -18.49 6.16
N ASP A 267 -22.23 -18.82 5.30
CA ASP A 267 -22.75 -17.90 4.26
C ASP A 267 -23.78 -16.91 4.82
N GLU A 268 -24.35 -17.19 5.99
CA GLU A 268 -25.37 -16.37 6.61
C GLU A 268 -25.07 -16.11 8.08
N TRP A 269 -25.47 -14.93 8.54
CA TRP A 269 -25.48 -14.53 9.93
C TRP A 269 -26.39 -15.47 10.73
N GLN A 270 -25.81 -16.51 11.31
CA GLN A 270 -26.42 -17.23 12.42
C GLN A 270 -25.45 -17.17 13.59
N GLN A 271 -25.80 -16.33 14.57
CA GLN A 271 -25.22 -16.42 15.91
C GLN A 271 -25.28 -17.88 16.34
N SER A 272 -24.15 -18.42 16.78
CA SER A 272 -24.18 -19.67 17.52
C SER A 272 -25.07 -19.51 18.76
N ALA A 273 -25.59 -20.61 19.31
CA ALA A 273 -26.38 -20.57 20.54
C ALA A 273 -25.60 -19.95 21.74
N SER A 274 -24.27 -19.89 21.66
CA SER A 274 -23.35 -19.24 22.60
C SER A 274 -23.06 -17.76 22.29
N GLY A 275 -23.57 -17.20 21.19
CA GLY A 275 -23.31 -15.83 20.75
C GLY A 275 -21.95 -15.64 20.06
N GLU A 276 -21.19 -16.72 19.85
CA GLU A 276 -19.94 -16.73 19.10
C GLU A 276 -20.20 -16.66 17.59
N VAL A 277 -19.28 -16.01 16.87
CA VAL A 277 -19.37 -15.78 15.43
C VAL A 277 -18.13 -16.37 14.75
N GLY A 278 -18.36 -17.23 13.76
CA GLY A 278 -17.30 -17.83 12.95
C GLY A 278 -16.78 -16.89 11.86
N TYR A 279 -16.09 -17.46 10.88
CA TYR A 279 -15.64 -16.73 9.71
C TYR A 279 -16.78 -16.59 8.68
N GLY A 280 -16.73 -15.55 7.83
CA GLY A 280 -17.77 -15.25 6.85
C GLY A 280 -17.34 -14.22 5.83
N SER A 281 -17.89 -14.26 4.61
CA SER A 281 -17.62 -13.25 3.58
C SER A 281 -18.84 -13.03 2.69
N LEU A 282 -18.86 -11.93 1.95
CA LEU A 282 -19.88 -11.67 0.93
C LEU A 282 -19.67 -12.49 -0.37
N HIS A 283 -18.64 -13.32 -0.44
CA HIS A 283 -18.39 -14.19 -1.58
C HIS A 283 -19.30 -15.41 -1.54
N ALA A 284 -19.86 -15.78 -2.68
CA ALA A 284 -20.76 -16.93 -2.75
C ALA A 284 -20.02 -18.24 -2.42
N ASN A 285 -20.57 -19.02 -1.49
CA ASN A 285 -20.14 -20.37 -1.11
C ASN A 285 -18.76 -20.49 -0.43
N GLY A 286 -18.21 -19.41 0.13
CA GLY A 286 -16.91 -19.48 0.80
C GLY A 286 -16.27 -18.13 1.06
N MET A 287 -14.96 -18.14 1.30
CA MET A 287 -14.19 -16.91 1.54
C MET A 287 -12.71 -17.10 1.23
N MET A 288 -11.98 -15.99 1.23
CA MET A 288 -10.52 -16.02 1.17
C MET A 288 -9.93 -16.24 2.57
N MET A 289 -8.98 -17.17 2.67
CA MET A 289 -8.19 -17.45 3.86
C MET A 289 -6.72 -17.23 3.56
N LEU A 290 -6.01 -16.55 4.46
CA LEU A 290 -4.56 -16.41 4.44
C LEU A 290 -3.93 -17.63 5.11
N MET A 291 -3.05 -18.30 4.37
CA MET A 291 -2.25 -19.42 4.83
C MET A 291 -0.95 -18.92 5.47
N GLY A 292 -0.31 -19.78 6.27
CA GLY A 292 0.94 -19.46 6.94
C GLY A 292 2.14 -19.26 6.00
N ASP A 293 2.08 -19.80 4.79
CA ASP A 293 3.09 -19.57 3.74
C ASP A 293 2.89 -18.24 2.99
N GLY A 294 1.91 -17.44 3.39
CA GLY A 294 1.54 -16.17 2.77
C GLY A 294 0.64 -16.31 1.54
N SER A 295 0.31 -17.54 1.11
CA SER A 295 -0.67 -17.75 0.04
C SER A 295 -2.08 -17.46 0.53
N THR A 296 -2.95 -16.99 -0.37
CA THR A 296 -4.38 -16.84 -0.10
C THR A 296 -5.14 -17.92 -0.86
N ARG A 297 -6.05 -18.61 -0.18
CA ARG A 297 -6.84 -19.71 -0.76
C ARG A 297 -8.32 -19.48 -0.52
N PHE A 298 -9.14 -19.81 -1.52
CA PHE A 298 -10.58 -19.83 -1.36
C PHE A 298 -10.99 -21.11 -0.62
N VAL A 299 -11.68 -20.97 0.51
CA VAL A 299 -12.18 -22.09 1.31
C VAL A 299 -13.70 -22.04 1.31
N THR A 300 -14.31 -23.16 0.92
CA THR A 300 -15.76 -23.26 0.74
C THR A 300 -16.48 -23.41 2.07
N ASN A 301 -17.71 -22.92 2.16
CA ASN A 301 -18.60 -23.16 3.31
C ASN A 301 -18.98 -24.64 3.54
N THR A 302 -18.72 -25.51 2.56
CA THR A 302 -18.93 -26.96 2.64
C THR A 302 -17.67 -27.73 3.05
N THR A 303 -16.57 -27.03 3.36
CA THR A 303 -15.36 -27.68 3.86
C THR A 303 -15.64 -28.37 5.19
N ASP A 304 -15.20 -29.63 5.31
CA ASP A 304 -15.36 -30.45 6.51
C ASP A 304 -14.83 -29.70 7.76
N PRO A 305 -15.65 -29.50 8.81
CA PRO A 305 -15.21 -28.86 10.05
C PRO A 305 -13.98 -29.52 10.68
N VAL A 306 -13.81 -30.84 10.54
CA VAL A 306 -12.64 -31.57 11.03
C VAL A 306 -11.39 -31.18 10.24
N LEU A 307 -11.54 -30.94 8.94
CA LEU A 307 -10.45 -30.42 8.11
C LEU A 307 -10.13 -28.97 8.50
N LEU A 308 -11.13 -28.11 8.68
CA LEU A 308 -10.92 -26.72 9.12
C LEU A 308 -10.19 -26.65 10.47
N GLU A 309 -10.58 -27.49 11.44
CA GLU A 309 -9.88 -27.61 12.72
C GLU A 309 -8.44 -28.12 12.54
N SER A 310 -8.21 -29.06 11.62
CA SER A 310 -6.83 -29.50 11.35
C SER A 310 -5.97 -28.39 10.73
N LEU A 311 -6.56 -27.54 9.88
CA LEU A 311 -5.89 -26.39 9.27
C LEU A 311 -5.69 -25.24 10.26
N SER A 312 -6.36 -25.23 11.41
CA SER A 312 -6.19 -24.15 12.40
C SER A 312 -4.95 -24.33 13.27
N ARG A 313 -4.41 -25.55 13.36
CA ARG A 313 -3.41 -25.88 14.37
C ARG A 313 -2.01 -25.46 13.94
N ARG A 314 -1.26 -24.94 14.91
CA ARG A 314 0.15 -24.58 14.77
C ARG A 314 1.06 -25.82 14.75
N GLY A 315 0.94 -26.73 15.72
CA GLY A 315 1.91 -27.83 15.93
C GLY A 315 1.38 -29.25 15.74
N LYS A 316 2.31 -30.20 15.83
CA LYS A 316 2.10 -31.66 15.71
C LYS A 316 0.93 -32.16 16.54
N ARG A 317 0.09 -32.98 15.90
CA ARG A 317 -0.81 -33.89 16.62
C ARG A 317 0.02 -34.63 17.67
N GLU A 318 -0.29 -34.42 18.95
CA GLU A 318 -0.03 -35.47 19.92
C GLU A 318 -0.83 -36.69 19.44
N ALA A 319 -0.13 -37.76 19.09
CA ALA A 319 -0.79 -39.00 18.71
C ALA A 319 -1.67 -39.45 19.89
N PRO A 320 -2.92 -39.92 19.62
CA PRO A 320 -3.80 -40.40 20.68
C PRO A 320 -3.21 -41.58 21.45
#